data_AF-A0AA44ENW5-F1
#
_entry.id   AF-A0AA44ENW5-F1
#
_cell.length_a   1.000
_cell.length_b   1.000
_cell.length_c   1.000
_cell.angle_alpha   90.00
_cell.angle_beta   90.00
_cell.angle_gamma   90.00
#
_symmetry.space_group_name_H-M   'P 1'
#
loop_
_entity.id
_entity.type
_entity.pdbx_description
1 polymer ?
#
loop_
_entity_poly.entity_id
_entity_poly.type
_entity_poly.pdbx_seq_one_letter_code
_entity_poly.pdbx_strand_id
1 'polypeptide(L)' 'MRDDDPRRKSERFVVMFDKPTLEAIDDWGFSKRIRSRSEAIRRLVKIGMNKPDEATKKADATA' A
#
# COMPACT_ATOMS: atom_id res chain seq x y z
N MET A 1 27.53 16.33 6.54
CA MET A 1 26.32 15.62 7.01
C MET A 1 26.14 14.45 6.06
N ARG A 2 26.28 13.19 6.48
CA ARG A 2 26.23 12.04 5.56
C ARG A 2 24.78 11.64 5.34
N ASP A 3 24.29 11.76 4.11
CA ASP A 3 22.93 11.41 3.67
C ASP A 3 22.63 9.88 3.63
N ASP A 4 23.43 9.05 4.29
CA ASP A 4 23.35 7.58 4.20
C ASP A 4 22.69 6.94 5.44
N ASP A 5 21.55 7.48 5.88
CA ASP A 5 20.70 6.77 6.85
C ASP A 5 19.78 5.78 6.10
N PRO A 6 19.96 4.46 6.26
CA PRO A 6 19.20 3.45 5.51
C PRO A 6 17.70 3.46 5.84
N ARG A 7 17.26 4.14 6.91
CA ARG A 7 15.83 4.26 7.27
C ARG A 7 15.10 5.32 6.43
N ARG A 8 15.81 6.07 5.59
CA ARG A 8 15.24 7.11 4.70
C ARG A 8 15.05 6.66 3.25
N LYS A 9 15.63 5.53 2.85
CA LYS A 9 15.51 5.03 1.47
C LYS A 9 14.15 4.36 1.29
N SER A 10 13.25 5.02 0.57
CA SER A 10 12.02 4.38 0.10
C SER A 10 12.37 3.44 -1.05
N GLU A 11 12.15 2.15 -0.87
CA GLU A 11 12.32 1.19 -1.96
C GLU A 11 11.16 1.29 -2.97
N ARG A 12 11.50 1.28 -4.26
CA ARG A 12 10.51 1.23 -5.34
C ARG A 12 10.24 -0.22 -5.68
N PHE A 13 8.99 -0.63 -5.53
CA PHE A 13 8.51 -1.93 -5.98
C PHE A 13 7.41 -1.73 -7.02
N VAL A 14 7.39 -2.58 -8.05
CA VAL A 14 6.37 -2.60 -9.10
C VAL A 14 5.54 -3.85 -8.89
N VAL A 15 4.23 -3.69 -8.71
CA VAL A 15 3.27 -4.80 -8.52
C VAL A 15 2.17 -4.65 -9.54
N MET A 16 1.79 -5.76 -10.15
CA MET A 16 0.63 -5.81 -11.03
C MET A 16 -0.61 -6.04 -10.15
N PHE A 17 -1.59 -5.17 -10.31
CA PHE A 17 -2.90 -5.29 -9.68
C PHE A 17 -3.95 -5.50 -10.75
N ASP A 18 -5.02 -6.19 -10.37
CA ASP A 18 -6.22 -6.23 -11.19
C ASP A 18 -6.88 -4.85 -11.25
N LYS A 19 -7.55 -4.54 -12.37
CA LYS A 19 -8.13 -3.21 -12.64
C LYS A 19 -9.10 -2.72 -11.56
N PRO A 20 -10.12 -3.49 -11.13
CA PRO A 20 -11.02 -3.07 -10.05
C PRO A 20 -10.30 -2.83 -8.71
N THR A 21 -9.20 -3.54 -8.44
CA THR A 21 -8.41 -3.31 -7.22
C THR A 21 -7.76 -1.92 -7.25
N LEU A 22 -7.21 -1.52 -8.40
CA LEU A 22 -6.64 -0.19 -8.57
C LEU A 22 -7.71 0.90 -8.44
N GLU A 23 -8.87 0.70 -9.06
CA GLU A 23 -10.00 1.65 -8.98
C GLU A 23 -10.47 1.83 -7.53
N ALA A 24 -10.56 0.74 -6.76
CA ALA A 24 -10.93 0.81 -5.33
C ALA A 24 -9.88 1.57 -4.48
N ILE A 25 -8.59 1.39 -4.77
CA ILE A 25 -7.51 2.13 -4.08
C ILE A 25 -7.59 3.62 -4.41
N ASP A 26 -7.81 3.96 -5.67
CA ASP A 26 -7.95 5.34 -6.12
C ASP A 26 -9.19 6.00 -5.50
N ASP A 27 -10.36 5.37 -5.55
CA ASP A 27 -11.61 5.88 -4.95
C ASP A 27 -11.44 6.15 -3.45
N TRP A 28 -10.85 5.20 -2.72
CA TRP A 28 -10.53 5.39 -1.32
C TRP A 28 -9.57 6.58 -1.10
N GLY A 29 -8.56 6.71 -1.96
CA GLY A 29 -7.63 7.84 -1.97
C GLY A 29 -8.31 9.18 -2.19
N PHE A 30 -9.22 9.26 -3.17
CA PHE A 30 -10.03 10.44 -3.47
C PHE A 30 -10.92 10.82 -2.29
N SER A 31 -11.64 9.85 -1.72
CA SER A 31 -12.50 10.02 -0.55
C SER A 31 -11.73 10.57 0.66
N LYS A 32 -10.48 10.12 0.86
CA LYS A 32 -9.59 10.58 1.94
C LYS A 32 -8.71 11.78 1.58
N ARG A 33 -8.90 12.40 0.41
CA ARG A 33 -8.13 13.54 -0.12
C ARG A 33 -6.62 13.31 -0.15
N ILE A 34 -6.21 12.09 -0.52
CA ILE A 34 -4.81 11.71 -0.62
C ILE A 34 -4.26 12.09 -1.98
N ARG A 35 -3.12 12.79 -2.01
CA ARG A 35 -2.55 13.34 -3.25
C ARG A 35 -1.86 12.33 -4.16
N SER A 36 -1.45 11.17 -3.65
CA SER A 36 -0.75 10.17 -4.45
C SER A 36 -1.24 8.75 -4.15
N ARG A 37 -1.32 7.93 -5.20
CA ARG A 37 -1.65 6.51 -5.08
C ARG A 37 -0.68 5.77 -4.16
N SER A 38 0.61 6.10 -4.23
CA SER A 38 1.64 5.54 -3.35
C SER A 38 1.37 5.85 -1.87
N GLU A 39 0.89 7.05 -1.56
CA GLU A 39 0.51 7.42 -0.19
C GLU A 39 -0.79 6.71 0.24
N ALA A 40 -1.74 6.54 -0.67
CA ALA A 40 -2.97 5.81 -0.40
C ALA A 40 -2.66 4.35 -0.04
N ILE A 41 -1.82 3.68 -0.84
CA ILE A 41 -1.36 2.32 -0.59
C ILE A 41 -0.63 2.24 0.76
N ARG A 42 0.29 3.16 1.06
CA ARG A 42 1.01 3.16 2.36
C ARG A 42 0.06 3.25 3.55
N ARG A 43 -1.01 4.05 3.46
CA ARG A 43 -2.00 4.14 4.53
C ARG A 43 -2.86 2.89 4.62
N LEU A 44 -3.30 2.35 3.49
CA LEU A 44 -4.07 1.09 3.44
C LEU A 44 -3.28 -0.08 4.06
N VAL A 45 -1.99 -0.20 3.74
CA VAL A 45 -1.10 -1.21 4.33
C VAL A 45 -1.01 -1.03 5.85
N LYS A 46 -0.80 0.19 6.34
CA LYS A 46 -0.78 0.46 7.79
C LYS A 46 -2.10 0.11 8.47
N ILE A 47 -3.23 0.41 7.84
CA ILE A 47 -4.57 0.08 8.34
C ILE A 47 -4.75 -1.44 8.38
N GLY A 48 -4.30 -2.16 7.34
CA GLY A 48 -4.35 -3.62 7.30
C GLY A 48 -3.49 -4.28 8.38
N MET A 49 -2.27 -3.79 8.58
CA MET A 49 -1.34 -4.32 9.61
C MET A 49 -1.81 -4.05 11.04
N ASN A 50 -2.58 -2.97 11.25
CA ASN A 50 -3.12 -2.60 12.56
C ASN A 50 -4.49 -3.26 12.85
N LYS A 51 -5.10 -3.96 11.88
CA LYS A 51 -6.30 -4.75 12.19
C LYS A 51 -5.87 -6.00 12.95
N PRO A 52 -6.40 -6.27 14.15
CA PRO A 52 -6.20 -7.55 14.80
C PRO A 52 -6.69 -8.66 13.87
N ASP A 53 -5.89 -9.71 13.78
CA ASP A 53 -5.97 -10.77 12.78
C ASP A 53 -7.34 -11.49 12.83
N GLU A 54 -8.29 -11.06 12.00
CA GLU A 54 -9.54 -11.78 11.77
C GLU A 54 -9.61 -12.38 10.36
N ALA A 55 -8.55 -12.24 9.56
CA ALA A 55 -8.56 -12.66 8.16
C ALA A 55 -7.17 -13.02 7.60
N THR A 56 -6.39 -13.83 8.31
CA THR A 56 -5.40 -14.69 7.63
C THR A 56 -6.15 -15.76 6.81
N LYS A 57 -6.67 -15.37 5.64
CA LYS A 57 -7.03 -16.25 4.52
C LYS A 57 -7.28 -15.39 3.28
N LYS A 58 -6.20 -15.20 2.52
CA LYS A 58 -6.11 -15.12 1.04
C LYS A 58 -5.06 -14.09 0.62
N ALA A 59 -3.82 -14.56 0.54
CA ALA A 59 -2.89 -14.16 -0.50
C ALA A 59 -1.90 -15.31 -0.68
N ASP A 60 -2.45 -16.45 -1.06
CA ASP A 60 -1.72 -17.47 -1.83
C ASP A 60 -2.28 -17.40 -3.26
N ALA A 61 -1.45 -17.74 -4.24
CA ALA A 61 -1.55 -17.48 -5.69
C ALA A 61 -1.05 -16.07 -6.11
N THR A 62 -0.01 -15.91 -6.93
CA THR A 62 0.40 -16.72 -8.09
C THR A 62 1.89 -16.53 -8.38
N ALA A 63 2.52 -17.64 -8.81
CA ALA A 63 3.90 -17.82 -9.25
C ALA A 63 4.28 -17.05 -10.54
#